data_AF-A0A1B1AEC8-F1
#
_entry.id   AF-A0A1B1AEC8-F1
#
_cell.length_a   1.000
_cell.length_b   1.000
_cell.length_c   1.000
_cell.angle_alpha   90.00
_cell.angle_beta   90.00
_cell.angle_gamma   90.00
#
_symmetry.space_group_name_H-M   'P 1'
#
loop_
_entity.id
_entity.type
_entity.pdbx_description
1 polymer ?
#
loop_
_entity_poly.entity_id
_entity_poly.type
_entity_poly.pdbx_seq_one_letter_code
_entity_poly.pdbx_strand_id
1 'polypeptide(L)'
;MIGPTAFSLEPILAACAVALVMIGAAAVLLLSNAIKRLAGLLIAGFGAIGGLAALGASDGALIVGVAVLFAQTAIGAALVVRLQEAYSAIDAVEIDAADADDDAQDRAS
;
A
#
# COMPACT_ATOMS: atom_id res chain seq x y z
N MET A 1 -6.36 48.17 -5.39
CA MET A 1 -6.85 47.27 -4.32
C MET A 1 -6.98 45.88 -4.91
N ILE A 2 -5.93 45.07 -4.79
CA ILE A 2 -5.91 43.66 -5.20
C ILE A 2 -6.14 42.89 -3.90
N GLY A 3 -7.34 42.30 -3.74
CA GLY A 3 -7.65 41.47 -2.57
C GLY A 3 -6.75 40.24 -2.55
N PRO A 4 -6.43 39.69 -1.36
CA PRO A 4 -5.66 38.46 -1.25
C PRO A 4 -6.39 37.38 -2.06
N THR A 5 -5.74 36.85 -3.09
CA THR A 5 -6.18 35.66 -3.79
C THR A 5 -6.29 34.55 -2.76
N ALA A 6 -7.53 34.24 -2.35
CA ALA A 6 -7.81 33.14 -1.44
C ALA A 6 -7.15 31.90 -2.03
N PHE A 7 -6.11 31.41 -1.37
CA PHE A 7 -5.38 30.22 -1.80
C PHE A 7 -6.33 29.04 -1.64
N SER A 8 -6.94 28.57 -2.73
CA SER A 8 -7.79 27.38 -2.68
C SER A 8 -6.93 26.19 -2.25
N LEU A 9 -7.26 25.59 -1.11
CA LEU A 9 -6.51 24.45 -0.55
C LEU A 9 -6.83 23.13 -1.27
N GLU A 10 -7.94 23.08 -2.00
CA GLU A 10 -8.44 21.93 -2.75
C GLU A 10 -7.41 21.36 -3.76
N PRO A 11 -6.80 22.16 -4.67
CA PRO A 11 -5.78 21.65 -5.60
C PRO A 11 -4.52 21.14 -4.89
N ILE A 12 -4.14 21.74 -3.76
CA ILE A 12 -2.99 21.27 -2.98
C ILE A 12 -3.29 19.90 -2.38
N LEU A 13 -4.47 19.75 -1.78
CA LEU A 13 -4.93 18.49 -1.20
C LEU A 13 -4.96 17.38 -2.27
N ALA A 14 -5.52 17.68 -3.45
CA ALA A 14 -5.54 16.74 -4.56
C ALA A 14 -4.13 16.36 -5.03
N ALA A 15 -3.21 17.32 -5.16
CA ALA A 15 -1.83 17.06 -5.56
C ALA A 15 -1.08 16.19 -4.53
N CYS A 16 -1.23 16.49 -3.24
CA CYS A 16 -0.66 15.69 -2.16
C CYS A 16 -1.23 14.26 -2.12
N ALA A 17 -2.55 14.12 -2.32
CA ALA A 17 -3.22 12.83 -2.41
C ALA A 17 -2.66 11.97 -3.56
N VAL A 18 -2.55 12.54 -4.76
CA VAL A 18 -1.96 11.85 -5.92
C VAL A 18 -0.51 11.47 -5.66
N ALA A 19 0.28 12.36 -5.07
CA ALA A 19 1.67 12.06 -4.72
C ALA A 19 1.77 10.87 -3.74
N LEU A 20 0.93 10.85 -2.70
CA LEU A 20 0.85 9.73 -1.75
C LEU A 20 0.47 8.41 -2.44
N VAL A 21 -0.51 8.43 -3.34
CA VAL A 21 -0.89 7.25 -4.14
C VAL A 21 0.30 6.73 -4.95
N MET A 22 1.00 7.62 -5.67
CA MET A 22 2.13 7.24 -6.52
C MET A 22 3.31 6.71 -5.70
N ILE A 23 3.63 7.34 -4.57
CA ILE A 23 4.70 6.88 -3.66
C ILE A 23 4.36 5.51 -3.10
N GLY A 24 3.14 5.31 -2.61
CA GLY A 24 2.72 4.03 -2.05
C GLY A 24 2.68 2.93 -3.10
N ALA A 25 2.18 3.21 -4.31
CA ALA A 25 2.19 2.27 -5.43
C ALA A 25 3.62 1.88 -5.84
N ALA A 26 4.54 2.85 -5.92
CA ALA A 26 5.94 2.57 -6.20
C ALA A 26 6.57 1.69 -5.11
N ALA A 27 6.28 1.94 -3.83
CA ALA A 27 6.77 1.13 -2.72
C ALA A 27 6.27 -0.33 -2.80
N VAL A 28 5.01 -0.56 -3.18
CA VAL A 28 4.46 -1.92 -3.36
C VAL A 28 5.17 -2.66 -4.50
N LEU A 29 5.43 -1.97 -5.62
CA LEU A 29 5.98 -2.60 -6.82
C LEU A 29 7.50 -2.80 -6.76
N LEU A 30 8.22 -1.91 -6.10
CA LEU A 30 9.69 -1.86 -6.16
C LEU A 30 10.38 -2.49 -4.95
N LEU A 31 9.72 -2.56 -3.79
CA LEU A 31 10.33 -3.13 -2.59
C LEU A 31 10.12 -4.64 -2.57
N SER A 32 11.17 -5.41 -2.28
CA SER A 32 11.10 -6.87 -2.18
C SER A 32 10.54 -7.35 -0.83
N ASN A 33 10.71 -6.54 0.22
CA ASN A 33 10.27 -6.85 1.57
C ASN A 33 8.75 -6.69 1.75
N ALA A 34 8.09 -7.76 2.20
CA ALA A 34 6.63 -7.81 2.33
C ALA A 34 6.06 -6.80 3.32
N ILE A 35 6.75 -6.53 4.44
CA ILE A 35 6.34 -5.51 5.41
C ILE A 35 6.41 -4.11 4.78
N LYS A 36 7.47 -3.82 4.02
CA LYS A 36 7.60 -2.53 3.33
C LYS A 36 6.55 -2.37 2.23
N ARG A 37 6.21 -3.44 1.51
CA ARG A 37 5.07 -3.44 0.56
C ARG A 37 3.76 -3.11 1.26
N LEU A 38 3.49 -3.73 2.42
CA LEU A 38 2.30 -3.45 3.21
C LEU A 38 2.23 -1.99 3.67
N ALA A 39 3.36 -1.42 4.11
CA ALA A 39 3.45 0.00 4.44
C ALA A 39 3.20 0.90 3.22
N GLY A 40 3.74 0.53 2.05
CA GLY A 40 3.45 1.21 0.79
C GLY A 40 1.96 1.21 0.44
N LEU A 41 1.28 0.08 0.63
CA LEU A 41 -0.15 -0.06 0.39
C LEU A 41 -0.98 0.86 1.31
N LEU A 42 -0.58 0.97 2.59
CA LEU A 42 -1.20 1.90 3.54
C LEU A 42 -1.07 3.36 3.07
N ILE A 43 0.14 3.77 2.67
CA ILE A 43 0.40 5.12 2.15
C ILE A 43 -0.47 5.40 0.91
N ALA A 44 -0.54 4.45 -0.02
CA ALA A 44 -1.39 4.58 -1.20
C ALA A 44 -2.87 4.68 -0.84
N GLY A 45 -3.34 3.88 0.11
CA GLY A 45 -4.72 3.90 0.60
C GLY A 45 -5.12 5.24 1.22
N PHE A 46 -4.27 5.82 2.09
CA PHE A 46 -4.51 7.16 2.64
C PHE A 46 -4.50 8.23 1.55
N GLY A 47 -3.59 8.14 0.58
CA GLY A 47 -3.61 9.02 -0.60
C GLY A 47 -4.92 8.93 -1.38
N ALA A 48 -5.43 7.71 -1.62
CA ALA A 48 -6.68 7.50 -2.34
C ALA A 48 -7.89 8.07 -1.59
N ILE A 49 -7.97 7.85 -0.27
CA ILE A 49 -9.04 8.43 0.58
C ILE A 49 -8.95 9.96 0.60
N GLY A 50 -7.74 10.51 0.71
CA GLY A 50 -7.51 11.96 0.60
C GLY A 50 -7.92 12.52 -0.77
N GLY A 51 -7.68 11.77 -1.84
CA GLY A 51 -8.11 12.12 -3.20
C GLY A 51 -9.63 12.11 -3.34
N LEU A 52 -10.31 11.11 -2.77
CA LEU A 52 -11.78 11.07 -2.71
C LEU A 52 -12.34 12.25 -1.94
N ALA A 53 -11.73 12.61 -0.80
CA ALA A 53 -12.14 13.78 -0.03
C ALA A 53 -11.95 15.08 -0.84
N ALA A 54 -10.84 15.22 -1.56
CA ALA A 54 -10.59 16.37 -2.44
C ALA A 54 -11.59 16.48 -3.61
N LEU A 55 -12.15 15.35 -4.05
CA LEU A 55 -13.20 15.30 -5.08
C LEU A 55 -14.61 15.53 -4.50
N GLY A 56 -14.75 15.77 -3.20
CA GLY A 56 -16.04 16.00 -2.56
C GLY A 56 -16.87 14.72 -2.38
N ALA A 57 -16.21 13.57 -2.20
CA ALA A 57 -16.91 12.33 -1.87
C ALA A 57 -17.71 12.46 -0.56
N SER A 58 -18.82 11.73 -0.46
CA SER A 58 -19.65 11.72 0.74
C SER A 58 -18.94 11.07 1.93
N ASP A 59 -19.31 11.49 3.15
CA ASP A 59 -18.77 10.90 4.40
C ASP A 59 -18.91 9.38 4.43
N GLY A 60 -20.03 8.85 3.92
CA GLY A 60 -20.24 7.40 3.82
C GLY A 60 -19.20 6.70 2.94
N ALA A 61 -18.81 7.32 1.81
CA ALA A 61 -17.77 6.77 0.94
C ALA A 61 -16.39 6.81 1.62
N LEU A 62 -16.08 7.87 2.38
CA LEU A 62 -14.83 7.98 3.13
C LEU A 62 -14.74 6.92 4.24
N ILE A 63 -15.83 6.72 4.99
CA ILE A 63 -15.91 5.68 6.04
C ILE A 63 -15.71 4.30 5.44
N VAL A 64 -16.37 3.99 4.32
CA VAL A 64 -16.18 2.72 3.62
C VAL A 64 -14.74 2.56 3.13
N GLY A 65 -14.14 3.61 2.56
CA GLY A 65 -12.73 3.60 2.14
C GLY A 65 -11.78 3.27 3.29
N VAL A 66 -11.98 3.88 4.45
CA VAL A 66 -11.20 3.57 5.67
C VAL A 66 -11.42 2.13 6.10
N ALA A 67 -12.67 1.65 6.15
CA ALA A 67 -12.97 0.27 6.53
C ALA A 67 -12.29 -0.76 5.60
N VAL A 68 -12.32 -0.51 4.29
CA VAL A 68 -11.62 -1.35 3.29
C VAL A 68 -10.11 -1.32 3.51
N LEU A 69 -9.52 -0.15 3.78
CA LEU A 69 -8.09 -0.02 4.06
C LEU A 69 -7.68 -0.84 5.29
N PHE A 70 -8.46 -0.80 6.37
CA PHE A 70 -8.21 -1.61 7.57
C PHE A 70 -8.36 -3.10 7.31
N ALA A 71 -9.42 -3.52 6.61
CA ALA A 71 -9.62 -4.92 6.24
C ALA A 71 -8.45 -5.44 5.39
N GLN A 72 -8.04 -4.69 4.38
CA GLN A 72 -6.89 -5.01 3.53
C GLN A 72 -5.59 -5.11 4.34
N THR A 73 -5.41 -4.22 5.31
CA THR A 73 -4.21 -4.22 6.18
C THR A 73 -4.19 -5.44 7.10
N ALA A 74 -5.32 -5.81 7.68
CA ALA A 74 -5.43 -7.00 8.52
C ALA A 74 -5.13 -8.28 7.74
N ILE A 75 -5.66 -8.40 6.53
CA ILE A 75 -5.38 -9.53 5.62
C ILE A 75 -3.90 -9.53 5.24
N GLY A 76 -3.34 -8.38 4.84
CA GLY A 76 -1.93 -8.25 4.49
C GLY A 76 -0.99 -8.63 5.64
N ALA A 77 -1.30 -8.19 6.87
CA ALA A 77 -0.54 -8.54 8.06
C ALA A 77 -0.59 -10.05 8.35
N ALA A 78 -1.78 -10.66 8.25
CA ALA A 78 -1.93 -12.10 8.43
C ALA A 78 -1.12 -12.90 7.40
N LEU A 79 -1.08 -12.46 6.14
CA LEU A 79 -0.27 -13.07 5.09
C LEU A 79 1.22 -12.92 5.36
N VAL A 80 1.68 -11.74 5.79
CA VAL A 80 3.09 -11.51 6.15
C VAL A 80 3.53 -12.45 7.27
N VAL A 81 2.70 -12.61 8.31
CA VAL A 81 3.00 -13.55 9.41
C VAL A 81 3.08 -14.98 8.88
N ARG A 82 2.16 -15.40 8.01
CA ARG A 82 2.19 -16.74 7.41
C ARG A 82 3.43 -16.98 6.55
N LEU A 83 3.85 -16.00 5.76
CA LEU A 83 5.09 -16.08 4.98
C LEU A 83 6.31 -16.21 5.90
N GLN A 84 6.35 -15.43 6.97
CA GLN A 84 7.42 -15.50 7.96
C GLN A 84 7.45 -16.86 8.67
N GLU A 85 6.30 -17.44 9.01
CA GLU A 85 6.21 -18.78 9.61
C GLU A 85 6.67 -19.89 8.65
N ALA A 86 6.31 -19.81 7.37
CA ALA A 86 6.63 -20.84 6.39
C ALA A 86 8.10 -20.80 5.92
N TYR A 87 8.63 -19.62 5.65
CA TYR A 87 9.95 -19.45 5.02
C TYR A 87 11.03 -18.93 5.97
N SER A 88 10.67 -18.51 7.20
CA SER A 88 11.56 -17.74 8.09
C SER A 88 12.14 -16.47 7.45
N ALA A 89 11.55 -16.02 6.34
CA ALA A 89 11.98 -14.90 5.52
C ALA A 89 10.81 -13.96 5.25
N ILE A 90 11.13 -12.69 5.01
CA ILE A 90 10.15 -11.64 4.70
C ILE A 90 10.50 -10.90 3.40
N ASP A 91 11.57 -11.31 2.73
CA ASP A 91 12.01 -10.79 1.44
C ASP A 91 11.57 -11.75 0.34
N ALA A 92 10.91 -11.21 -0.69
CA ALA A 92 10.43 -12.01 -1.82
C ALA A 92 11.56 -12.79 -2.50
N VAL A 93 12.77 -12.23 -2.59
CA VAL A 93 13.91 -12.89 -3.24
C VAL A 93 14.37 -14.12 -2.46
N GLU A 94 14.31 -14.08 -1.13
CA GLU A 94 14.68 -15.20 -0.27
C GLU A 94 13.64 -16.33 -0.35
N ILE A 95 12.36 -15.96 -0.43
CA ILE A 95 11.25 -16.90 -0.60
C ILE A 95 11.36 -17.61 -1.96
N ASP A 96 11.56 -16.85 -3.04
CA ASP A 96 11.69 -17.40 -4.41
C ASP A 96 12.90 -18.36 -4.51
N ALA A 97 13.99 -18.08 -3.79
CA ALA A 97 15.17 -18.96 -3.75
C ALA A 97 14.88 -20.27 -3.00
N ALA A 98 14.17 -20.20 -1.88
CA ALA A 98 13.79 -21.39 -1.10
C ALA A 98 12.87 -22.33 -1.90
N ASP A 99 11.89 -21.77 -2.62
CA ASP A 99 11.01 -22.55 -3.51
C ASP A 99 11.81 -23.23 -4.64
N ALA A 100 12.81 -22.54 -5.20
CA ALA A 100 13.63 -23.09 -6.28
C ALA A 100 14.53 -24.25 -5.81
N ASP A 101 15.04 -24.18 -4.57
CA ASP A 101 15.85 -25.24 -3.97
C ASP A 101 15.01 -26.51 -3.68
N ASP A 102 13.79 -26.35 -3.18
CA ASP A 102 12.87 -27.47 -2.92
C ASP A 102 12.48 -28.19 -4.23
N ASP A 103 12.12 -27.42 -5.27
CA ASP A 103 11.85 -27.93 -6.62
C ASP A 103 13.04 -28.70 -7.22
N ALA A 104 14.27 -28.26 -6.95
CA ALA A 104 15.46 -28.92 -7.45
C ALA A 104 15.72 -30.26 -6.74
N GLN A 105 15.41 -30.33 -5.45
CA GLN A 105 15.56 -31.53 -4.63
C GLN A 105 14.55 -32.62 -5.05
N ASP A 106 13.29 -32.25 -5.32
CA ASP A 106 12.25 -33.15 -5.79
C ASP A 106 12.56 -33.78 -7.17
N ARG A 107 13.23 -33.04 -8.06
CA ARG A 107 13.65 -33.57 -9.38
C ARG A 107 14.84 -34.52 -9.30
N ALA A 108 15.59 -34.48 -8.20
CA ALA A 108 16.78 -35.31 -8.01
C ALA A 108 16.48 -36.66 -7.34
N SER A 109 15.31 -36.81 -6.71
CA SER A 109 14.81 -38.06 -6.10
C SER A 109 14.04 -38.94 -7.07
#